data_AF-A0A2V9RCA8-F1
#
_entry.id   AF-A0A2V9RCA8-F1
#
_cell.length_a   1.000
_cell.length_b   1.000
_cell.length_c   1.000
_cell.angle_alpha   90.00
_cell.angle_beta   90.00
_cell.angle_gamma   90.00
#
_symmetry.space_group_name_H-M   'P 1'
#
loop_
_entity.id
_entity.type
_entity.pdbx_description
1 polymer ?
#
loop_
_entity_poly.entity_id
_entity_poly.type
_entity_poly.pdbx_seq_one_letter_code
_entity_poly.pdbx_strand_id
1 'polypeptide(L)'
;MNQHENATDLKSEWPRARLLYPLYSALCREFVIDMPGCADLESDREDPPQESMEESRQWFQGMDERIQVHQLRQFLQTTTLTSEERLRALLKHHLSKPVRSEADRDKIDFLLVQLFAHSAPSGLEESDVDIEFIAQALDTVVGVVEPQLPSWLSPLEQIIQSANQCRSLNELLTSGILEKGRKLKHLSADKYFEPIALVAFTRFNFLMRRVFFRLMHGDLNAILDGLRELESAGVSTLDCRSAQFSGDEPVARLRMICQSWKVMFHAEYSSGQPLRMLVDLRNVVDAALAKTPGARTAKAPAQPQAFAAAAGVSANSSAVSEFEVNIAPAGLDGDGNGQ
;
A
#
# COMPACT_ATOMS: atom_id res chain seq x y z
N MET A 1 5.53 35.51 19.68
CA MET A 1 5.19 34.14 20.11
C MET A 1 6.16 33.07 19.60
N ASN A 2 7.29 33.40 18.96
CA ASN A 2 8.12 32.44 18.20
C ASN A 2 9.29 31.78 18.95
N GLN A 3 9.49 32.07 20.24
CA GLN A 3 10.62 31.50 21.01
C GLN A 3 10.27 30.21 21.76
N HIS A 4 8.99 29.94 22.01
CA HIS A 4 8.57 28.71 22.69
C HIS A 4 8.42 27.52 21.72
N GLU A 5 7.93 27.72 20.49
CA GLU A 5 7.85 26.63 19.48
C GLU A 5 9.24 26.09 19.08
N ASN A 6 10.23 26.97 18.87
CA ASN A 6 11.58 26.56 18.48
C ASN A 6 12.33 25.74 19.55
N ALA A 7 12.08 26.01 20.84
CA ALA A 7 12.77 25.30 21.93
C ALA A 7 12.17 23.90 22.18
N THR A 8 10.87 23.72 21.90
CA THR A 8 10.20 22.41 22.00
C THR A 8 10.57 21.51 20.83
N ASP A 9 10.76 22.07 19.63
CA ASP A 9 11.12 21.30 18.44
C ASP A 9 12.55 20.71 18.55
N LEU A 10 13.52 21.53 18.99
CA LEU A 10 14.91 21.12 19.22
C LEU A 10 15.06 20.00 20.29
N LYS A 11 14.28 20.06 21.38
CA LYS A 11 14.30 19.02 22.42
C LYS A 11 13.75 17.67 21.95
N SER A 12 12.91 17.67 20.93
CA SER A 12 12.31 16.45 20.38
C SER A 12 13.08 15.88 19.18
N GLU A 13 14.06 16.62 18.67
CA GLU A 13 14.77 16.30 17.45
C GLU A 13 15.79 15.18 17.65
N TRP A 14 16.62 15.26 18.70
CA TRP A 14 17.63 14.22 18.96
C TRP A 14 17.03 12.84 19.26
N PRO A 15 16.00 12.71 20.12
CA PRO A 15 15.33 11.42 20.32
C PRO A 15 14.73 10.86 19.03
N ARG A 16 14.17 11.73 18.17
CA ARG A 16 13.62 11.33 16.86
C ARG A 16 14.73 10.86 15.92
N ALA A 17 15.85 11.57 15.87
CA ALA A 17 17.03 11.20 15.09
C ALA A 17 17.55 9.82 15.51
N ARG A 18 17.68 9.56 16.82
CA ARG A 18 18.08 8.24 17.35
C ARG A 18 17.07 7.14 17.03
N LEU A 19 15.78 7.45 17.08
CA LEU A 19 14.72 6.49 16.72
C LEU A 19 14.77 6.13 15.22
N LEU A 20 15.09 7.08 14.35
CA LEU A 20 15.13 6.92 12.91
C LEU A 20 16.44 6.31 12.39
N TYR A 21 17.56 6.56 13.06
CA TYR A 21 18.88 6.16 12.58
C TYR A 21 19.00 4.66 12.25
N PRO A 22 18.55 3.72 13.11
CA PRO A 22 18.61 2.30 12.78
C PRO A 22 17.86 1.93 11.50
N LEU A 23 16.74 2.61 11.25
CA LEU A 23 15.90 2.40 10.08
C LEU A 23 16.62 2.88 8.80
N TYR A 24 17.16 4.09 8.83
CA TYR A 24 17.92 4.66 7.71
C TYR A 24 19.22 3.90 7.45
N SER A 25 19.94 3.47 8.50
CA SER A 25 21.16 2.66 8.39
C SER A 25 20.89 1.28 7.78
N ALA A 26 19.77 0.64 8.15
CA ALA A 26 19.34 -0.60 7.51
C ALA A 26 18.97 -0.38 6.03
N LEU A 27 18.23 0.68 5.71
CA LEU A 27 17.90 1.04 4.33
C LEU A 27 19.16 1.34 3.49
N CYS A 28 20.12 2.06 4.06
CA CYS A 28 21.42 2.34 3.45
C CYS A 28 22.14 1.06 3.03
N ARG A 29 22.15 0.06 3.93
CA ARG A 29 22.77 -1.26 3.68
C ARG A 29 22.01 -2.06 2.65
N GLU A 30 20.68 -2.07 2.70
CA GLU A 30 19.84 -2.87 1.80
C GLU A 30 19.94 -2.39 0.34
N PHE A 31 20.04 -1.09 0.12
CA PHE A 31 20.13 -0.51 -1.22
C PHE A 31 21.56 -0.07 -1.62
N VAL A 32 22.57 -0.44 -0.84
CA VAL A 32 23.99 -0.14 -1.09
C VAL A 32 24.20 1.35 -1.39
N ILE A 33 23.63 2.20 -0.54
CA ILE A 33 23.79 3.65 -0.64
C ILE A 33 25.16 4.01 -0.05
N ASP A 34 26.00 4.68 -0.84
CA ASP A 34 27.33 5.12 -0.38
C ASP A 34 27.18 6.35 0.53
N MET A 35 27.03 6.07 1.83
CA MET A 35 27.02 7.08 2.88
C MET A 35 27.68 6.53 4.15
N PRO A 36 28.66 7.24 4.74
CA PRO A 36 29.24 6.82 6.01
C PRO A 36 28.18 6.88 7.12
N GLY A 37 28.30 6.01 8.13
CA GLY A 37 27.46 6.10 9.34
C GLY A 37 27.69 7.41 10.11
N CYS A 38 26.74 7.77 10.96
CA CYS A 38 26.86 8.92 11.85
C CYS A 38 27.26 8.43 13.25
N ALA A 39 28.55 8.58 13.59
CA ALA A 39 29.12 8.04 14.84
C ALA A 39 28.40 8.56 16.10
N ASP A 40 27.92 9.81 16.06
CA ASP A 40 27.19 10.39 17.19
C ASP A 40 25.79 9.78 17.39
N LEU A 41 25.11 9.38 16.30
CA LEU A 41 23.82 8.68 16.38
C LEU A 41 23.97 7.20 16.77
N GLU A 42 25.16 6.64 16.59
CA GLU A 42 25.54 5.32 17.09
C GLU A 42 25.92 5.35 18.58
N SER A 43 26.26 6.52 19.11
CA SER A 43 26.59 6.70 20.52
C SER A 43 25.32 6.75 21.39
N ASP A 44 25.39 6.18 22.59
CA ASP A 44 24.30 6.23 23.57
C ASP A 44 24.17 7.58 24.29
N ARG A 45 24.61 8.67 23.66
CA ARG A 45 24.54 10.02 24.24
C ARG A 45 23.10 10.54 24.27
N GLU A 46 22.64 10.93 25.46
CA GLU A 46 21.33 11.56 25.64
C GLU A 46 21.34 13.05 25.27
N ASP A 47 22.42 13.76 25.62
CA ASP A 47 22.60 15.19 25.34
C ASP A 47 23.73 15.41 24.31
N PRO A 48 23.40 15.56 23.01
CA PRO A 48 24.40 15.83 21.98
C PRO A 48 24.88 17.29 22.05
N PRO A 49 26.14 17.57 21.70
CA PRO A 49 26.55 18.94 21.39
C PRO A 49 25.84 19.42 20.12
N GLN A 50 25.76 20.75 19.95
CA GLN A 50 25.08 21.36 18.80
C GLN A 50 25.69 20.93 17.45
N GLU A 51 26.99 20.66 17.42
CA GLU A 51 27.70 20.15 16.25
C GLU A 51 27.17 18.77 15.83
N SER A 52 27.05 17.83 16.76
CA SER A 52 26.46 16.50 16.49
C SER A 52 25.02 16.56 16.01
N MET A 53 24.22 17.50 16.53
CA MET A 53 22.87 17.72 16.01
C MET A 53 22.90 18.18 14.56
N GLU A 54 23.78 19.12 14.22
CA GLU A 54 23.90 19.63 12.86
C GLU A 54 24.44 18.56 11.89
N GLU A 55 25.43 17.77 12.30
CA GLU A 55 25.92 16.63 11.53
C GLU A 55 24.83 15.59 11.29
N SER A 56 24.01 15.28 12.31
CA SER A 56 22.89 14.36 12.18
C SER A 56 21.86 14.86 11.17
N ARG A 57 21.53 16.16 11.18
CA ARG A 57 20.62 16.78 10.19
C ARG A 57 21.15 16.65 8.78
N GLN A 58 22.43 16.99 8.58
CA GLN A 58 23.08 16.90 7.27
C GLN A 58 23.12 15.45 6.77
N TRP A 59 23.35 14.49 7.67
CA TRP A 59 23.30 13.07 7.35
C TRP A 59 21.89 12.63 6.89
N PHE A 60 20.84 12.96 7.65
CA PHE A 60 19.46 12.64 7.26
C PHE A 60 19.05 13.33 5.96
N GLN A 61 19.43 14.59 5.76
CA GLN A 61 19.18 15.30 4.50
C GLN A 61 19.87 14.57 3.34
N GLY A 62 21.14 14.21 3.48
CA GLY A 62 21.88 13.48 2.46
C GLY A 62 21.26 12.12 2.15
N MET A 63 20.77 11.40 3.16
CA MET A 63 20.04 10.14 2.95
C MET A 63 18.74 10.39 2.19
N ASP A 64 17.95 11.38 2.60
CA ASP A 64 16.68 11.69 1.97
C ASP A 64 16.83 12.06 0.49
N GLU A 65 17.91 12.71 0.09
CA GLU A 65 18.17 13.03 -1.32
C GLU A 65 18.49 11.78 -2.16
N ARG A 66 19.09 10.76 -1.54
CA ARG A 66 19.50 9.51 -2.22
C ARG A 66 18.39 8.46 -2.25
N ILE A 67 17.60 8.38 -1.19
CA ILE A 67 16.52 7.40 -1.07
C ILE A 67 15.36 7.78 -1.99
N GLN A 68 15.01 6.88 -2.89
CA GLN A 68 13.81 7.00 -3.71
C GLN A 68 12.58 6.43 -3.01
N VAL A 69 11.39 6.94 -3.30
CA VAL A 69 10.13 6.49 -2.67
C VAL A 69 9.88 4.99 -2.87
N HIS A 70 10.28 4.41 -4.01
CA HIS A 70 10.11 2.99 -4.27
C HIS A 70 11.01 2.11 -3.39
N GLN A 71 12.23 2.58 -3.06
CA GLN A 71 13.13 1.89 -2.14
C GLN A 71 12.57 1.95 -0.72
N LEU A 72 12.11 3.13 -0.29
CA LEU A 72 11.45 3.31 1.01
C LEU A 72 10.22 2.40 1.14
N ARG A 73 9.42 2.30 0.08
CA ARG A 73 8.25 1.43 0.03
C ARG A 73 8.63 -0.04 0.17
N GLN A 74 9.55 -0.50 -0.67
CA GLN A 74 10.02 -1.89 -0.62
C GLN A 74 10.54 -2.24 0.77
N PHE A 75 11.39 -1.38 1.34
CA PHE A 75 11.98 -1.57 2.65
C PHE A 75 10.93 -1.67 3.77
N LEU A 76 10.03 -0.69 3.86
CA LEU A 76 9.05 -0.63 4.95
C LEU A 76 8.01 -1.75 4.89
N GLN A 77 7.85 -2.41 3.74
CA GLN A 77 6.97 -3.56 3.56
C GLN A 77 7.63 -4.89 3.92
N THR A 78 8.95 -5.00 3.87
CA THR A 78 9.70 -6.25 4.11
C THR A 78 10.43 -6.29 5.44
N THR A 79 10.74 -5.12 6.02
CA THR A 79 11.52 -5.03 7.25
C THR A 79 10.69 -5.32 8.50
N THR A 80 11.33 -5.96 9.49
CA THR A 80 10.78 -6.13 10.84
C THR A 80 11.02 -4.91 11.73
N LEU A 81 11.76 -3.91 11.23
CA LEU A 81 12.07 -2.69 11.96
C LEU A 81 10.94 -1.66 11.93
N THR A 82 9.86 -1.88 11.18
CA THR A 82 8.76 -0.91 11.10
C THR A 82 7.83 -1.04 12.31
N SER A 83 7.54 0.09 12.96
CA SER A 83 6.51 0.22 13.99
C SER A 83 5.69 1.49 13.75
N GLU A 84 4.50 1.60 14.33
CA GLU A 84 3.68 2.82 14.25
C GLU A 84 4.47 4.06 14.71
N GLU A 85 5.22 3.95 15.81
CA GLU A 85 6.05 5.02 16.35
C GLU A 85 7.13 5.48 15.35
N ARG A 86 7.80 4.54 14.69
CA ARG A 86 8.82 4.85 13.67
C ARG A 86 8.21 5.46 12.41
N LEU A 87 7.05 4.97 11.97
CA LEU A 87 6.30 5.57 10.85
C LEU A 87 5.89 7.01 11.17
N ARG A 88 5.40 7.25 12.38
CA ARG A 88 5.07 8.59 12.88
C ARG A 88 6.30 9.50 12.90
N ALA A 89 7.43 9.00 13.39
CA ALA A 89 8.70 9.73 13.43
C ALA A 89 9.22 10.08 12.02
N LEU A 90 9.15 9.13 11.08
CA LEU A 90 9.53 9.33 9.68
C LEU A 90 8.66 10.41 9.02
N LEU A 91 7.35 10.32 9.21
CA LEU A 91 6.43 11.27 8.61
C LEU A 91 6.63 12.68 9.20
N LYS A 92 6.82 12.79 10.52
CA LYS A 92 7.15 14.07 11.17
C LYS A 92 8.47 14.65 10.65
N HIS A 93 9.50 13.84 10.47
CA HIS A 93 10.79 14.26 9.89
C HIS A 93 10.62 14.87 8.49
N HIS A 94 9.88 14.21 7.59
CA HIS A 94 9.63 14.76 6.26
C HIS A 94 8.74 16.00 6.28
N LEU A 95 7.74 16.05 7.17
CA LEU A 95 6.87 17.22 7.31
C LEU A 95 7.57 18.42 7.95
N SER A 96 8.56 18.23 8.82
CA SER A 96 9.30 19.33 9.45
C SER A 96 10.27 20.05 8.51
N LYS A 97 10.51 19.53 7.30
CA LYS A 97 11.40 20.18 6.33
C LYS A 97 10.87 21.58 5.96
N PRO A 98 11.74 22.60 5.94
CA PRO A 98 11.32 23.98 5.62
C PRO A 98 10.97 24.12 4.14
N VAL A 99 11.64 23.35 3.27
CA VAL A 99 11.38 23.29 1.83
C VAL A 99 11.16 21.81 1.49
N ARG A 100 10.02 21.51 0.84
CA ARG A 100 9.63 20.14 0.48
C ARG A 100 9.65 20.00 -1.04
N SER A 101 10.40 19.04 -1.53
CA SER A 101 10.49 18.71 -2.96
C SER A 101 9.33 17.82 -3.42
N GLU A 102 9.23 17.57 -4.73
CA GLU A 102 8.32 16.55 -5.26
C GLU A 102 8.65 15.14 -4.74
N ALA A 103 9.93 14.84 -4.51
CA ALA A 103 10.35 13.59 -3.91
C ALA A 103 9.89 13.46 -2.44
N ASP A 104 9.92 14.56 -1.69
CA ASP A 104 9.36 14.59 -0.32
C ASP A 104 7.84 14.39 -0.35
N ARG A 105 7.14 15.02 -1.30
CA ARG A 105 5.70 14.80 -1.51
C ARG A 105 5.40 13.32 -1.69
N ASP A 106 6.11 12.62 -2.56
CA ASP A 106 5.85 11.19 -2.83
C ASP A 106 6.15 10.30 -1.62
N LYS A 107 7.19 10.63 -0.83
CA LYS A 107 7.49 9.94 0.43
C LYS A 107 6.41 10.18 1.48
N ILE A 108 6.00 11.43 1.68
CA ILE A 108 4.93 11.82 2.61
C ILE A 108 3.63 11.13 2.22
N ASP A 109 3.27 11.15 0.93
CA ASP A 109 2.10 10.49 0.36
C ASP A 109 2.07 9.00 0.69
N PHE A 110 3.19 8.31 0.52
CA PHE A 110 3.33 6.91 0.87
C PHE A 110 3.26 6.67 2.39
N LEU A 111 4.00 7.45 3.18
CA LEU A 111 4.09 7.29 4.64
C LEU A 111 2.75 7.54 5.32
N LEU A 112 1.96 8.50 4.87
CA LEU A 112 0.61 8.75 5.37
C LEU A 112 -0.30 7.54 5.18
N VAL A 113 -0.30 6.98 3.97
CA VAL A 113 -1.11 5.79 3.64
C VAL A 113 -0.63 4.58 4.43
N GLN A 114 0.68 4.43 4.61
CA GLN A 114 1.27 3.33 5.36
C GLN A 114 0.99 3.44 6.87
N LEU A 115 1.06 4.64 7.45
CA LEU A 115 0.70 4.89 8.84
C LEU A 115 -0.79 4.59 9.06
N PHE A 116 -1.66 5.15 8.21
CA PHE A 116 -3.10 4.89 8.31
C PHE A 116 -3.43 3.40 8.15
N ALA A 117 -2.84 2.71 7.17
CA ALA A 117 -3.07 1.28 6.98
C ALA A 117 -2.56 0.42 8.16
N HIS A 118 -1.56 0.88 8.92
CA HIS A 118 -1.07 0.20 10.10
C HIS A 118 -2.02 0.35 11.30
N SER A 119 -2.69 1.49 11.41
CA SER A 119 -3.63 1.79 12.49
C SER A 119 -5.10 1.45 12.16
N ALA A 120 -5.39 1.11 10.90
CA ALA A 120 -6.75 0.79 10.46
C ALA A 120 -7.26 -0.52 11.08
N PRO A 121 -8.51 -0.57 11.59
CA PRO A 121 -9.10 -1.80 12.11
C PRO A 121 -9.18 -2.91 11.08
N SER A 122 -9.04 -4.17 11.53
CA SER A 122 -9.31 -5.33 10.68
C SER A 122 -10.79 -5.35 10.27
N GLY A 123 -11.05 -5.55 8.97
CA GLY A 123 -12.40 -5.59 8.42
C GLY A 123 -13.06 -4.24 8.16
N LEU A 124 -12.32 -3.13 8.19
CA LEU A 124 -12.82 -1.79 7.84
C LEU A 124 -13.50 -1.79 6.46
N GLU A 125 -14.78 -1.42 6.37
CA GLU A 125 -15.49 -1.34 5.08
C GLU A 125 -15.06 -0.09 4.30
N GLU A 126 -15.25 -0.07 2.97
CA GLU A 126 -14.87 1.08 2.14
C GLU A 126 -15.73 2.32 2.43
N SER A 127 -17.01 2.13 2.79
CA SER A 127 -17.94 3.19 3.15
C SER A 127 -17.59 3.92 4.44
N ASP A 128 -16.89 3.25 5.34
CA ASP A 128 -16.52 3.78 6.65
C ASP A 128 -15.25 4.63 6.60
N VAL A 129 -14.54 4.62 5.47
CA VAL A 129 -13.35 5.43 5.26
C VAL A 129 -13.76 6.81 4.75
N ASP A 130 -14.27 7.67 5.64
CA ASP A 130 -14.57 9.06 5.33
C ASP A 130 -13.41 10.02 5.72
N ILE A 131 -13.56 11.32 5.42
CA ILE A 131 -12.53 12.33 5.71
C ILE A 131 -12.32 12.50 7.22
N GLU A 132 -13.39 12.40 8.01
CA GLU A 132 -13.33 12.59 9.47
C GLU A 132 -12.55 11.45 10.12
N PHE A 133 -12.80 10.21 9.70
CA PHE A 133 -12.09 9.03 10.15
C PHE A 133 -10.58 9.11 9.86
N ILE A 134 -10.21 9.53 8.64
CA ILE A 134 -8.78 9.71 8.29
C ILE A 134 -8.15 10.85 9.10
N ALA A 135 -8.85 11.97 9.29
CA ALA A 135 -8.35 13.11 10.06
C ALA A 135 -8.01 12.66 11.49
N GLN A 136 -8.96 12.02 12.18
CA GLN A 136 -8.77 11.51 13.55
C GLN A 136 -7.59 10.54 13.66
N ALA A 137 -7.44 9.62 12.70
CA ALA A 137 -6.33 8.68 12.69
C ALA A 137 -4.95 9.36 12.51
N LEU A 138 -4.92 10.54 11.86
CA LEU A 138 -3.69 11.26 11.54
C LEU A 138 -3.41 12.46 12.45
N ASP A 139 -4.30 12.80 13.39
CA ASP A 139 -4.21 13.97 14.28
C ASP A 139 -2.82 14.14 14.93
N THR A 140 -2.19 13.02 15.33
CA THR A 140 -0.87 13.02 15.98
C THR A 140 0.28 13.51 15.10
N VAL A 141 0.05 13.67 13.79
CA VAL A 141 1.05 14.06 12.80
C VAL A 141 0.65 15.29 12.00
N VAL A 142 -0.60 15.34 11.50
CA VAL A 142 -1.08 16.48 10.69
C VAL A 142 -1.73 17.58 11.53
N GLY A 143 -1.95 17.33 12.82
CA GLY A 143 -2.71 18.20 13.72
C GLY A 143 -4.22 18.02 13.57
N VAL A 144 -4.99 18.72 14.39
CA VAL A 144 -6.45 18.69 14.33
C VAL A 144 -6.92 19.40 13.06
N VAL A 145 -7.70 18.69 12.24
CA VAL A 145 -8.20 19.19 10.95
C VAL A 145 -9.73 19.26 10.97
N GLU A 146 -10.29 20.36 10.46
CA GLU A 146 -11.72 20.44 10.19
C GLU A 146 -12.07 19.55 8.98
N PRO A 147 -13.01 18.60 9.09
CA PRO A 147 -13.28 17.60 8.06
C PRO A 147 -14.06 18.15 6.83
N GLN A 148 -13.95 19.46 6.56
CA GLN A 148 -14.59 20.11 5.43
C GLN A 148 -13.67 20.10 4.22
N LEU A 149 -14.03 19.33 3.18
CA LEU A 149 -13.25 19.25 1.95
C LEU A 149 -13.39 20.53 1.11
N PRO A 150 -12.29 21.23 0.78
CA PRO A 150 -12.31 22.35 -0.15
C PRO A 150 -12.82 21.98 -1.53
N SER A 151 -13.45 22.92 -2.23
CA SER A 151 -14.00 22.71 -3.58
C SER A 151 -12.97 22.24 -4.61
N TRP A 152 -11.70 22.62 -4.46
CA TRP A 152 -10.63 22.19 -5.35
C TRP A 152 -10.23 20.71 -5.16
N LEU A 153 -10.58 20.11 -4.02
CA LEU A 153 -10.39 18.68 -3.74
C LEU A 153 -11.63 17.83 -4.03
N SER A 154 -12.80 18.45 -4.27
CA SER A 154 -14.04 17.74 -4.60
C SER A 154 -13.92 16.76 -5.79
N PRO A 155 -13.05 16.95 -6.80
CA PRO A 155 -12.89 15.97 -7.87
C PRO A 155 -12.39 14.59 -7.38
N LEU A 156 -11.74 14.50 -6.21
CA LEU A 156 -11.30 13.22 -5.64
C LEU A 156 -12.46 12.25 -5.45
N GLU A 157 -13.63 12.73 -5.02
CA GLU A 157 -14.79 11.88 -4.77
C GLU A 157 -15.29 11.21 -6.05
N GLN A 158 -15.31 11.97 -7.16
CA GLN A 158 -15.69 11.44 -8.46
C GLN A 158 -14.69 10.41 -8.98
N ILE A 159 -13.39 10.61 -8.71
CA ILE A 159 -12.34 9.66 -9.10
C ILE A 159 -12.49 8.36 -8.30
N ILE A 160 -12.71 8.44 -6.99
CA ILE A 160 -12.94 7.28 -6.11
C ILE A 160 -14.18 6.51 -6.57
N GLN A 161 -15.29 7.22 -6.80
CA GLN A 161 -16.54 6.61 -7.27
C GLN A 161 -16.34 5.89 -8.61
N SER A 162 -15.62 6.51 -9.55
CA SER A 162 -15.31 5.90 -10.85
C SER A 162 -14.44 4.65 -10.69
N ALA A 163 -13.43 4.69 -9.81
CA ALA A 163 -12.56 3.55 -9.55
C ALA A 163 -13.33 2.35 -8.96
N ASN A 164 -14.27 2.63 -8.06
CA ASN A 164 -15.12 1.60 -7.44
C ASN A 164 -16.03 0.89 -8.46
N GLN A 165 -16.38 1.55 -9.56
CA GLN A 165 -17.22 1.00 -10.63
C GLN A 165 -16.46 0.09 -11.60
N CYS A 166 -15.12 0.18 -11.65
CA CYS A 166 -14.32 -0.70 -12.49
C CYS A 166 -14.53 -2.18 -12.09
N ARG A 167 -14.48 -3.08 -13.08
CA ARG A 167 -14.67 -4.52 -12.89
C ARG A 167 -13.43 -5.37 -13.18
N SER A 168 -12.43 -4.78 -13.82
CA SER A 168 -11.12 -5.41 -14.06
C SER A 168 -9.99 -4.40 -13.89
N LEU A 169 -8.77 -4.90 -13.68
CA LEU A 169 -7.57 -4.06 -13.68
C LEU A 169 -7.37 -3.38 -15.03
N ASN A 170 -7.69 -4.04 -16.14
CA ASN A 170 -7.57 -3.45 -17.47
C ASN A 170 -8.41 -2.17 -17.59
N GLU A 171 -9.66 -2.22 -17.12
CA GLU A 171 -10.56 -1.07 -17.11
C GLU A 171 -9.98 0.07 -16.25
N LEU A 172 -9.51 -0.24 -15.04
CA LEU A 172 -8.90 0.75 -14.16
C LEU A 172 -7.68 1.42 -14.81
N LEU A 173 -6.77 0.63 -15.39
CA LEU A 173 -5.52 1.11 -15.99
C LEU A 173 -5.71 1.88 -17.29
N THR A 174 -6.77 1.59 -18.06
CA THR A 174 -7.04 2.25 -19.36
C THR A 174 -8.03 3.42 -19.26
N SER A 175 -8.82 3.50 -18.19
CA SER A 175 -9.82 4.56 -17.97
C SER A 175 -9.24 5.96 -17.72
N GLY A 176 -7.95 6.07 -17.42
CA GLY A 176 -7.29 7.33 -17.05
C GLY A 176 -7.62 7.83 -15.63
N ILE A 177 -8.26 7.01 -14.79
CA ILE A 177 -8.66 7.37 -13.42
C ILE A 177 -7.44 7.70 -12.54
N LEU A 178 -6.38 6.89 -12.62
CA LEU A 178 -5.15 7.10 -11.86
C LEU A 178 -4.44 8.38 -12.29
N GLU A 179 -4.42 8.66 -13.60
CA GLU A 179 -3.83 9.85 -14.20
C GLU A 179 -4.56 11.11 -13.75
N LYS A 180 -5.89 11.08 -13.63
CA LYS A 180 -6.68 12.19 -13.07
C LYS A 180 -6.30 12.48 -11.63
N GLY A 181 -6.17 11.45 -10.78
CA GLY A 181 -5.73 11.59 -9.40
C GLY A 181 -4.32 12.16 -9.28
N ARG A 182 -3.38 11.64 -10.09
CA ARG A 182 -2.00 12.17 -10.18
C ARG A 182 -1.99 13.62 -10.64
N LYS A 183 -2.76 13.97 -11.67
CA LYS A 183 -2.86 15.34 -12.18
C LYS A 183 -3.37 16.29 -11.11
N LEU A 184 -4.42 15.92 -10.39
CA LEU A 184 -4.94 16.74 -9.30
C LEU A 184 -3.87 16.96 -8.21
N LYS A 185 -3.15 15.90 -7.81
CA LYS A 185 -2.04 15.99 -6.85
C LYS A 185 -0.93 16.95 -7.29
N HIS A 186 -0.56 16.94 -8.57
CA HIS A 186 0.44 17.86 -9.11
C HIS A 186 -0.07 19.31 -9.16
N LEU A 187 -1.33 19.51 -9.56
CA LEU A 187 -1.95 20.85 -9.62
C LEU A 187 -2.09 21.50 -8.23
N SER A 188 -2.13 20.71 -7.16
CA SER A 188 -2.15 21.23 -5.79
C SER A 188 -0.89 22.01 -5.42
N ALA A 189 0.26 21.71 -6.04
CA ALA A 189 1.56 22.31 -5.71
C ALA A 189 1.76 22.40 -4.18
N ASP A 190 2.06 23.58 -3.65
CA ASP A 190 2.28 23.80 -2.21
C ASP A 190 1.04 23.52 -1.34
N LYS A 191 -0.18 23.67 -1.91
CA LYS A 191 -1.43 23.35 -1.19
C LYS A 191 -1.56 21.87 -0.85
N TYR A 192 -0.79 21.00 -1.51
CA TYR A 192 -0.74 19.58 -1.14
C TYR A 192 -0.37 19.39 0.33
N PHE A 193 0.47 20.27 0.89
CA PHE A 193 0.96 20.15 2.25
C PHE A 193 0.03 20.79 3.30
N GLU A 194 -1.12 21.34 2.90
CA GLU A 194 -2.15 21.74 3.84
C GLU A 194 -2.71 20.49 4.55
N PRO A 195 -2.97 20.53 5.88
CA PRO A 195 -3.41 19.35 6.63
C PRO A 195 -4.61 18.62 6.01
N ILE A 196 -5.63 19.36 5.56
CA ILE A 196 -6.82 18.78 4.91
C ILE A 196 -6.50 18.11 3.57
N ALA A 197 -5.51 18.62 2.83
CA ALA A 197 -5.07 18.01 1.58
C ALA A 197 -4.33 16.69 1.84
N LEU A 198 -3.46 16.64 2.87
CA LEU A 198 -2.80 15.42 3.30
C LEU A 198 -3.83 14.34 3.69
N VAL A 199 -4.84 14.70 4.49
CA VAL A 199 -5.96 13.82 4.85
C VAL A 199 -6.71 13.31 3.61
N ALA A 200 -7.10 14.22 2.71
CA ALA A 200 -7.87 13.88 1.52
C ALA A 200 -7.10 12.96 0.56
N PHE A 201 -5.82 13.23 0.31
CA PHE A 201 -4.98 12.36 -0.53
C PHE A 201 -4.67 11.03 0.15
N THR A 202 -4.56 10.99 1.49
CA THR A 202 -4.44 9.73 2.24
C THR A 202 -5.66 8.86 2.02
N ARG A 203 -6.87 9.41 2.20
CA ARG A 203 -8.14 8.72 1.91
C ARG A 203 -8.16 8.19 0.49
N PHE A 204 -7.87 9.06 -0.48
CA PHE A 204 -7.85 8.72 -1.90
C PHE A 204 -6.90 7.55 -2.18
N ASN A 205 -5.62 7.66 -1.81
CA ASN A 205 -4.63 6.63 -2.10
C ASN A 205 -4.94 5.30 -1.39
N PHE A 206 -5.46 5.36 -0.15
CA PHE A 206 -5.85 4.17 0.60
C PHE A 206 -6.99 3.43 -0.11
N LEU A 207 -8.06 4.15 -0.51
CA LEU A 207 -9.17 3.55 -1.25
C LEU A 207 -8.73 3.06 -2.63
N MET A 208 -7.87 3.80 -3.34
CA MET A 208 -7.31 3.35 -4.61
C MET A 208 -6.52 2.05 -4.47
N ARG A 209 -5.76 1.89 -3.36
CA ARG A 209 -5.04 0.66 -3.05
C ARG A 209 -6.01 -0.51 -2.86
N ARG A 210 -7.13 -0.31 -2.15
CA ARG A 210 -8.17 -1.34 -1.96
C ARG A 210 -8.85 -1.73 -3.28
N VAL A 211 -9.25 -0.74 -4.09
CA VAL A 211 -9.81 -0.98 -5.42
C VAL A 211 -8.86 -1.82 -6.26
N PHE A 212 -7.58 -1.45 -6.27
CA PHE A 212 -6.56 -2.17 -7.03
C PHE A 212 -6.46 -3.63 -6.60
N PHE A 213 -6.38 -3.92 -5.30
CA PHE A 213 -6.34 -5.30 -4.78
C PHE A 213 -7.60 -6.09 -5.10
N ARG A 214 -8.77 -5.49 -4.89
CA ARG A 214 -10.06 -6.09 -5.22
C ARG A 214 -10.11 -6.53 -6.69
N LEU A 215 -9.69 -5.65 -7.59
CA LEU A 215 -9.68 -5.92 -9.04
C LEU A 215 -8.63 -6.97 -9.41
N MET A 216 -7.44 -6.88 -8.83
CA MET A 216 -6.36 -7.85 -9.03
C MET A 216 -6.79 -9.27 -8.62
N HIS A 217 -7.40 -9.41 -7.44
CA HIS A 217 -7.93 -10.69 -6.99
C HIS A 217 -9.12 -11.16 -7.85
N GLY A 218 -9.99 -10.24 -8.25
CA GLY A 218 -11.09 -10.51 -9.17
C GLY A 218 -10.61 -11.08 -10.51
N ASP A 219 -9.61 -10.44 -11.13
CA ASP A 219 -9.04 -10.89 -12.39
C ASP A 219 -8.31 -12.23 -12.24
N LEU A 220 -7.55 -12.42 -11.16
CA LEU A 220 -6.88 -13.69 -10.92
C LEU A 220 -7.85 -14.86 -10.73
N ASN A 221 -8.93 -14.65 -9.99
CA ASN A 221 -9.96 -15.68 -9.80
C ASN A 221 -10.68 -15.98 -11.11
N ALA A 222 -11.03 -14.97 -11.89
CA ALA A 222 -11.71 -15.19 -13.16
C ALA A 222 -10.79 -15.81 -14.24
N ILE A 223 -9.48 -15.55 -14.22
CA ILE A 223 -8.51 -16.32 -15.01
C ILE A 223 -8.57 -17.81 -14.59
N LEU A 224 -8.48 -18.10 -13.30
CA LEU A 224 -8.50 -19.47 -12.80
C LEU A 224 -9.80 -20.21 -13.15
N ASP A 225 -10.93 -19.54 -13.01
CA ASP A 225 -12.24 -20.11 -13.39
C ASP A 225 -12.36 -20.29 -14.90
N GLY A 226 -11.93 -19.31 -15.69
CA GLY A 226 -11.91 -19.42 -17.14
C GLY A 226 -11.01 -20.55 -17.66
N LEU A 227 -9.84 -20.76 -17.05
CA LEU A 227 -8.97 -21.88 -17.37
C LEU A 227 -9.63 -23.24 -17.07
N ARG A 228 -10.41 -23.36 -15.97
CA ARG A 228 -11.17 -24.58 -15.66
C ARG A 228 -12.27 -24.83 -16.68
N GLU A 229 -13.00 -23.78 -17.08
CA GLU A 229 -14.03 -23.89 -18.11
C GLU A 229 -13.45 -24.32 -19.46
N LEU A 230 -12.34 -23.73 -19.88
CA LEU A 230 -11.63 -24.12 -21.10
C LEU A 230 -11.16 -25.58 -21.06
N GLU A 231 -10.59 -26.03 -19.94
CA GLU A 231 -10.18 -27.42 -19.74
C GLU A 231 -11.39 -28.38 -19.84
N SER A 232 -12.53 -28.02 -19.24
CA SER A 232 -13.77 -28.80 -19.32
C SER A 232 -14.36 -28.89 -20.73
N ALA A 233 -14.09 -27.87 -21.56
CA ALA A 233 -14.46 -27.83 -22.96
C ALA A 233 -13.43 -28.52 -23.89
N GLY A 234 -12.40 -29.16 -23.32
CA GLY A 234 -11.38 -29.89 -24.06
C GLY A 234 -10.23 -29.04 -24.60
N VAL A 235 -10.13 -27.77 -24.21
CA VAL A 235 -9.00 -26.90 -24.57
C VAL A 235 -7.83 -27.20 -23.63
N SER A 236 -6.73 -27.70 -24.18
CA SER A 236 -5.53 -28.09 -23.41
C SER A 236 -4.40 -27.06 -23.47
N THR A 237 -4.36 -26.21 -24.50
CA THR A 237 -3.33 -25.17 -24.71
C THR A 237 -3.94 -23.85 -25.14
N LEU A 238 -3.21 -22.74 -24.90
CA LEU A 238 -3.59 -21.38 -25.28
C LEU A 238 -2.40 -20.61 -25.85
N ASP A 239 -2.64 -19.77 -26.86
CA ASP A 239 -1.65 -18.79 -27.31
C ASP A 239 -1.58 -17.61 -26.34
N CYS A 240 -0.54 -17.60 -25.51
CA CYS A 240 -0.35 -16.64 -24.44
C CYS A 240 0.83 -15.70 -24.71
N ARG A 241 1.27 -15.54 -25.97
CA ARG A 241 2.40 -14.68 -26.33
C ARG A 241 2.20 -13.21 -25.96
N SER A 242 0.95 -12.72 -26.01
CA SER A 242 0.63 -11.37 -25.56
C SER A 242 0.91 -11.15 -24.07
N ALA A 243 0.86 -12.21 -23.26
CA ALA A 243 1.16 -12.20 -21.83
C ALA A 243 2.59 -12.69 -21.52
N GLN A 244 3.50 -12.68 -22.51
CA GLN A 244 4.90 -13.11 -22.38
C GLN A 244 5.09 -14.61 -22.05
N PHE A 245 4.11 -15.44 -22.40
CA PHE A 245 4.22 -16.90 -22.33
C PHE A 245 4.40 -17.52 -23.73
N SER A 246 4.41 -18.86 -23.80
CA SER A 246 4.50 -19.56 -25.09
C SER A 246 3.20 -19.46 -25.89
N GLY A 247 3.28 -19.77 -27.19
CA GLY A 247 2.11 -19.81 -28.09
C GLY A 247 1.25 -21.07 -27.97
N ASP A 248 1.75 -22.10 -27.27
CA ASP A 248 1.07 -23.36 -27.00
C ASP A 248 1.14 -23.64 -25.48
N GLU A 249 0.77 -22.65 -24.69
CA GLU A 249 0.95 -22.67 -23.25
C GLU A 249 -0.07 -23.64 -22.61
N PRO A 250 0.36 -24.69 -21.88
CA PRO A 250 -0.57 -25.64 -21.30
C PRO A 250 -1.46 -25.00 -20.23
N VAL A 251 -2.77 -25.24 -20.31
CA VAL A 251 -3.75 -24.72 -19.34
C VAL A 251 -3.40 -25.11 -17.90
N ALA A 252 -2.91 -26.35 -17.70
CA ALA A 252 -2.44 -26.82 -16.39
C ALA A 252 -1.26 -26.00 -15.85
N ARG A 253 -0.32 -25.60 -16.72
CA ARG A 253 0.84 -24.76 -16.33
C ARG A 253 0.39 -23.34 -15.96
N LEU A 254 -0.53 -22.75 -16.72
CA LEU A 254 -1.10 -21.44 -16.40
C LEU A 254 -1.79 -21.42 -15.04
N ARG A 255 -2.53 -22.48 -14.67
CA ARG A 255 -3.14 -22.59 -13.34
C ARG A 255 -2.11 -22.58 -12.22
N MET A 256 -1.00 -23.32 -12.36
CA MET A 256 0.08 -23.32 -11.36
C MET A 256 0.73 -21.94 -11.20
N ILE A 257 0.97 -21.24 -12.32
CA ILE A 257 1.55 -19.89 -12.30
C ILE A 257 0.58 -18.90 -11.63
N CYS A 258 -0.70 -18.94 -11.96
CA CYS A 258 -1.70 -18.07 -11.34
C CYS A 258 -1.85 -18.33 -9.83
N GLN A 259 -1.64 -19.56 -9.38
CA GLN A 259 -1.63 -19.88 -7.95
C GLN A 259 -0.43 -19.28 -7.22
N SER A 260 0.78 -19.28 -7.83
CA SER A 260 1.96 -18.65 -7.21
C SER A 260 1.84 -17.12 -7.16
N TRP A 261 1.14 -16.52 -8.11
CA TRP A 261 0.83 -15.09 -8.11
C TRP A 261 -0.05 -14.63 -6.95
N LYS A 262 -0.92 -15.51 -6.41
CA LYS A 262 -1.67 -15.18 -5.18
C LYS A 262 -0.75 -14.77 -4.03
N VAL A 263 0.45 -15.36 -3.95
CA VAL A 263 1.43 -15.07 -2.89
C VAL A 263 2.33 -13.90 -3.29
N MET A 264 2.82 -13.84 -4.53
CA MET A 264 3.79 -12.81 -4.96
C MET A 264 3.26 -11.37 -4.88
N PHE A 265 2.00 -11.12 -5.24
CA PHE A 265 1.46 -9.75 -5.26
C PHE A 265 1.27 -9.13 -3.86
N HIS A 266 1.42 -9.91 -2.79
CA HIS A 266 1.48 -9.39 -1.42
C HIS A 266 2.86 -8.79 -1.09
N ALA A 267 3.93 -9.26 -1.74
CA ALA A 267 5.31 -8.92 -1.41
C ALA A 267 5.92 -7.84 -2.32
N GLU A 268 5.47 -7.71 -3.56
CA GLU A 268 6.07 -6.80 -4.54
C GLU A 268 5.10 -5.71 -5.00
N TYR A 269 5.07 -4.58 -4.30
CA TYR A 269 4.29 -3.41 -4.73
C TYR A 269 5.00 -2.52 -5.76
N SER A 270 5.96 -3.04 -6.52
CA SER A 270 6.89 -2.20 -7.30
C SER A 270 7.22 -2.65 -8.73
N SER A 271 6.62 -3.72 -9.28
CA SER A 271 6.93 -4.14 -10.66
C SER A 271 5.68 -4.10 -11.56
N GLY A 272 5.69 -3.22 -12.57
CA GLY A 272 4.61 -3.09 -13.54
C GLY A 272 4.50 -4.26 -14.54
N GLN A 273 5.53 -5.11 -14.63
CA GLN A 273 5.58 -6.24 -15.56
C GLN A 273 4.62 -7.38 -15.15
N PRO A 274 4.63 -7.89 -13.90
CA PRO A 274 3.66 -8.88 -13.45
C PRO A 274 2.19 -8.45 -13.63
N LEU A 275 1.88 -7.17 -13.41
CA LEU A 275 0.53 -6.64 -13.58
C LEU A 275 0.09 -6.62 -15.04
N ARG A 276 0.98 -6.24 -15.95
CA ARG A 276 0.71 -6.29 -17.38
C ARG A 276 0.48 -7.72 -17.85
N MET A 277 1.32 -8.66 -17.40
CA MET A 277 1.12 -10.09 -17.70
C MET A 277 -0.23 -10.61 -17.21
N LEU A 278 -0.67 -10.21 -16.02
CA LEU A 278 -1.97 -10.57 -15.48
C LEU A 278 -3.13 -10.07 -16.36
N VAL A 279 -3.09 -8.79 -16.75
CA VAL A 279 -4.10 -8.18 -17.63
C VAL A 279 -4.11 -8.83 -19.01
N ASP A 280 -2.94 -9.05 -19.61
CA ASP A 280 -2.82 -9.66 -20.93
C ASP A 280 -3.29 -11.12 -20.91
N LEU A 281 -2.97 -11.88 -19.85
CA LEU A 281 -3.46 -13.25 -19.66
C LEU A 281 -4.98 -13.28 -19.48
N ARG A 282 -5.55 -12.31 -18.74
CA ARG A 282 -7.00 -12.18 -18.60
C ARG A 282 -7.69 -12.03 -19.96
N ASN A 283 -7.16 -11.15 -20.80
CA ASN A 283 -7.69 -10.92 -22.14
C ASN A 283 -7.61 -12.18 -23.02
N VAL A 284 -6.52 -12.96 -22.93
CA VAL A 284 -6.37 -14.23 -23.66
C VAL A 284 -7.43 -15.24 -23.25
N VAL A 285 -7.64 -15.43 -21.94
CA VAL A 285 -8.63 -16.38 -21.41
C VAL A 285 -10.05 -15.97 -21.81
N ASP A 286 -10.41 -14.70 -21.65
CA ASP A 286 -11.74 -14.20 -22.04
C ASP A 286 -11.98 -14.37 -23.56
N ALA A 287 -10.97 -14.11 -24.39
CA ALA A 287 -11.06 -14.30 -25.84
C ALA A 287 -11.19 -15.78 -26.23
N ALA A 288 -10.52 -16.69 -25.53
CA ALA A 288 -10.65 -18.12 -25.74
C ALA A 288 -12.05 -18.61 -25.35
N LEU A 289 -12.56 -18.20 -24.19
CA LEU A 289 -13.91 -18.53 -23.73
C LEU A 289 -14.99 -18.04 -24.70
N ALA A 290 -14.82 -16.85 -25.27
CA ALA A 290 -15.75 -16.30 -26.26
C ALA A 290 -15.80 -17.12 -27.57
N LYS A 291 -14.72 -17.83 -27.92
CA LYS A 291 -14.61 -18.64 -29.13
C LYS A 291 -15.07 -20.09 -28.94
N THR A 292 -15.18 -20.56 -27.69
CA THR A 292 -15.54 -21.94 -27.37
C THR A 292 -17.06 -22.08 -27.22
N PRO A 293 -17.77 -22.74 -28.15
CA PRO A 293 -19.21 -22.96 -28.05
C PRO A 293 -19.52 -23.89 -26.86
N GLY A 294 -20.34 -23.43 -25.91
CA GLY A 294 -20.73 -24.20 -24.72
C GLY A 294 -20.19 -23.69 -23.38
N ALA A 295 -19.23 -22.75 -23.38
CA ALA A 295 -18.67 -22.20 -22.13
C ALA A 295 -19.63 -21.26 -21.37
N ARG A 296 -20.64 -20.67 -22.03
CA ARG A 296 -21.57 -19.71 -21.40
C ARG A 296 -22.89 -20.30 -20.85
N THR A 297 -23.12 -21.61 -20.97
CA THR A 297 -24.42 -22.23 -20.64
C THR A 297 -24.57 -22.75 -19.19
N ALA A 298 -23.94 -22.09 -18.21
CA ALA A 298 -24.07 -22.47 -16.80
C ALA A 298 -24.38 -21.31 -15.85
N LYS A 299 -25.24 -20.36 -16.24
CA LYS A 299 -25.98 -19.51 -15.29
C LYS A 299 -27.39 -19.23 -15.81
N ALA A 300 -28.30 -20.19 -15.61
CA ALA A 300 -29.73 -19.91 -15.52
C ALA A 300 -30.11 -19.90 -14.03
N PRO A 301 -30.87 -18.90 -13.53
CA PRO A 301 -31.30 -18.88 -12.14
C PRO A 301 -32.36 -19.97 -11.94
N ALA A 302 -32.04 -20.96 -11.10
CA ALA A 302 -33.02 -21.91 -10.63
C ALA A 302 -34.08 -21.16 -9.79
N GLN A 303 -35.33 -21.21 -10.23
CA GLN A 303 -36.48 -20.76 -9.45
C GLN A 303 -36.61 -21.59 -8.16
N PRO A 304 -37.07 -20.97 -7.06
CA PRO A 304 -37.09 -21.62 -5.74
C PRO A 304 -38.26 -22.61 -5.64
N GLN A 305 -37.94 -23.90 -5.51
CA GLN A 305 -38.88 -24.87 -4.96
C GLN A 305 -38.74 -24.88 -3.43
N ALA A 306 -39.83 -24.50 -2.76
CA ALA A 306 -39.97 -24.56 -1.33
C ALA A 306 -39.98 -26.01 -0.83
N PHE A 307 -39.11 -26.31 0.14
CA PHE A 307 -39.39 -27.28 1.19
C PHE A 307 -38.78 -26.79 2.51
N ALA A 308 -39.59 -26.89 3.56
CA ALA A 308 -39.35 -26.34 4.88
C ALA A 308 -38.43 -27.22 5.76
N ALA A 309 -37.68 -26.52 6.61
CA ALA A 309 -37.25 -26.85 7.97
C ALA A 309 -36.46 -28.15 8.24
N ALA A 310 -35.17 -28.02 8.58
CA ALA A 310 -34.67 -28.17 9.95
C ALA A 310 -33.14 -28.05 10.06
N ALA A 311 -32.71 -27.52 11.21
CA ALA A 311 -31.41 -27.69 11.88
C ALA A 311 -30.20 -26.93 11.31
N GLY A 312 -29.72 -25.99 12.12
CA GLY A 312 -28.65 -25.06 11.84
C GLY A 312 -27.27 -25.67 11.63
N VAL A 313 -26.51 -24.99 10.78
CA VAL A 313 -25.06 -24.86 10.88
C VAL A 313 -24.76 -23.42 10.44
N SER A 314 -24.23 -22.61 11.35
CA SER A 314 -23.68 -21.29 11.02
C SER A 314 -22.61 -21.45 9.95
N ALA A 315 -22.88 -20.93 8.76
CA ALA A 315 -21.88 -20.77 7.72
C ALA A 315 -20.95 -19.62 8.14
N ASN A 316 -19.79 -19.99 8.67
CA ASN A 316 -18.66 -19.09 8.83
C ASN A 316 -18.29 -18.55 7.44
N SER A 317 -18.66 -17.30 7.14
CA SER A 317 -18.02 -16.55 6.07
C SER A 317 -16.59 -16.32 6.52
N SER A 318 -15.64 -16.99 5.88
CA SER A 318 -14.21 -16.77 6.11
C SER A 318 -13.87 -15.35 5.63
N ALA A 319 -14.02 -14.38 6.54
CA ALA A 319 -13.36 -13.10 6.46
C ALA A 319 -11.86 -13.40 6.41
N VAL A 320 -11.27 -13.20 5.24
CA VAL A 320 -9.82 -13.24 5.08
C VAL A 320 -9.31 -11.99 5.79
N SER A 321 -8.60 -12.16 6.91
CA SER A 321 -7.88 -11.08 7.58
C SER A 321 -6.83 -10.51 6.61
N GLU A 322 -7.24 -9.48 5.90
CA GLU A 322 -6.36 -8.52 5.26
C GLU A 322 -5.78 -7.68 6.39
N PHE A 323 -4.45 -7.62 6.53
CA PHE A 323 -3.68 -6.95 7.60
C PHE A 323 -3.43 -7.75 8.90
N GLU A 324 -2.68 -8.85 8.81
CA GLU A 324 -1.74 -9.20 9.87
C GLU A 324 -0.31 -8.93 9.39
N VAL A 325 0.28 -7.85 9.90
CA VAL A 325 1.74 -7.74 9.96
C VAL A 325 2.17 -8.80 10.96
N ASN A 326 3.02 -9.72 10.53
CA ASN A 326 3.51 -10.83 11.33
C ASN A 326 4.36 -10.29 12.49
N ILE A 327 3.72 -9.89 13.59
CA ILE A 327 4.38 -9.56 14.85
C ILE A 327 4.59 -10.90 15.56
N ALA A 328 5.83 -11.39 15.55
CA ALA A 328 6.19 -12.52 16.39
C ALA A 328 5.87 -12.19 17.86
N PRO A 329 5.33 -13.13 18.66
CA PRO A 329 5.01 -12.86 20.04
C PRO A 329 6.29 -12.56 20.83
N ALA A 330 6.28 -11.45 21.56
CA ALA A 330 7.25 -11.18 22.61
C ALA A 330 7.08 -12.27 23.69
N GLY A 331 7.93 -13.29 23.61
CA GLY A 331 8.09 -14.31 24.63
C GLY A 331 8.81 -13.72 25.83
N LEU A 332 8.12 -13.79 26.96
CA LEU A 332 8.46 -13.29 28.28
C LEU A 332 9.74 -13.89 28.87
N ASP A 333 10.32 -13.10 29.77
CA ASP A 333 11.53 -13.31 30.55
C ASP A 333 11.60 -14.64 31.33
N GLY A 334 12.84 -15.02 31.64
CA GLY A 334 13.15 -16.07 32.62
C GLY A 334 14.60 -15.98 33.10
N ASP A 335 14.81 -15.14 34.12
CA ASP A 335 15.99 -15.09 34.98
C ASP A 335 16.50 -16.48 35.42
N GLY A 336 17.83 -16.62 35.55
CA GLY A 336 18.46 -17.87 35.97
C GLY A 336 19.95 -17.78 36.30
N ASN A 337 20.28 -16.89 37.25
CA ASN A 337 21.41 -16.91 38.20
C ASN A 337 22.43 -18.09 38.14
N GLY A 338 23.73 -17.74 38.06
CA GLY A 338 24.81 -18.34 38.86
C GLY A 338 25.45 -19.66 38.43
N GLN A 339 26.62 -19.59 37.78
CA GLN A 339 27.93 -19.96 38.35
C GLN A 339 29.08 -19.61 37.40
#